data_AF-A0AAE1KNA0-F1
#
_entry.id   AF-A0AAE1KNA0-F1
#
_cell.length_a   1.000
_cell.length_b   1.000
_cell.length_c   1.000
_cell.angle_alpha   90.00
_cell.angle_beta   90.00
_cell.angle_gamma   90.00
#
_symmetry.space_group_name_H-M   'P 1'
#
loop_
_entity.id
_entity.type
_entity.pdbx_description
1 polymer ?
#
loop_
_entity_poly.entity_id
_entity_poly.type
_entity_poly.pdbx_seq_one_letter_code
_entity_poly.pdbx_strand_id
1 'polypeptide(L)'
;MMCLLQEVDFGLGPFGITAARAEVVDYTAPVVSDFLRILGGRGRPEVDPWGFLLPFGPYVWCSMLCALFLLMLSAHFLADCFIRNRPSMATYIRVLLQESE
;
A
#
# COMPACT_ATOMS: atom_id res chain seq x y z
N MET A 1 -25.39 -39.06 26.10
CA MET A 1 -26.51 -39.31 27.04
C MET A 1 -27.12 -40.69 26.79
N MET A 2 -27.45 -41.07 25.55
CA MET A 2 -27.92 -42.43 25.21
C MET A 2 -26.99 -43.58 25.66
N CYS A 3 -25.66 -43.46 25.51
CA CYS A 3 -24.74 -44.51 25.98
C CYS A 3 -24.69 -44.67 27.51
N LEU A 4 -25.05 -43.64 28.29
CA LEU A 4 -25.07 -43.73 29.76
C LEU A 4 -26.34 -44.42 30.27
N LEU A 5 -27.43 -44.35 29.50
CA LEU A 5 -28.69 -45.01 29.81
C LEU A 5 -28.70 -46.48 29.34
N GLN A 6 -27.57 -47.01 28.85
CA GLN A 6 -27.44 -48.33 28.21
C GLN A 6 -28.44 -48.57 27.07
N GLU A 7 -28.93 -47.49 26.44
CA GLU A 7 -29.79 -47.60 25.25
C GLU A 7 -28.97 -47.93 23.99
N VAL A 8 -27.66 -47.65 24.01
CA VAL A 8 -26.73 -47.85 22.88
C VAL A 8 -25.35 -48.24 23.41
N ASP A 9 -24.73 -49.26 22.81
CA ASP A 9 -23.41 -49.78 23.23
C ASP A 9 -22.23 -48.89 22.83
N PHE A 10 -22.29 -48.22 21.68
CA PHE A 10 -21.23 -47.32 21.21
C PHE A 10 -21.77 -46.17 20.34
N GLY A 11 -21.14 -45.00 20.43
CA GLY A 11 -21.49 -43.82 19.62
C GLY A 11 -20.40 -43.49 18.60
N LEU A 12 -20.72 -43.52 17.30
CA LEU A 12 -19.81 -43.11 16.23
C LEU A 12 -20.17 -41.69 15.74
N GLY A 13 -19.18 -40.81 15.67
CA GLY A 13 -19.38 -39.44 15.18
C GLY A 13 -18.20 -38.51 15.47
N PRO A 14 -18.26 -37.25 14.99
CA PRO A 14 -17.23 -36.23 15.24
C PRO A 14 -17.35 -35.70 16.67
N PHE A 15 -16.95 -36.53 17.64
CA PHE A 15 -16.94 -36.15 19.05
C PHE A 15 -15.55 -35.70 19.46
N GLY A 16 -15.45 -34.46 19.97
CA GLY A 16 -14.25 -34.00 20.63
C GLY A 16 -14.01 -34.78 21.93
N ILE A 17 -12.74 -35.11 22.20
CA ILE A 17 -12.29 -35.66 23.47
C ILE A 17 -12.14 -34.49 24.44
N THR A 18 -12.96 -34.45 25.49
CA THR A 18 -12.89 -33.42 26.53
C THR A 18 -12.81 -34.07 27.91
N ALA A 19 -12.13 -33.41 28.87
CA ALA A 19 -11.92 -33.96 30.22
C ALA A 19 -13.25 -34.35 30.90
N ALA A 20 -14.25 -33.47 30.83
CA ALA A 20 -15.57 -33.71 31.41
C ALA A 20 -16.30 -34.93 30.80
N ARG A 21 -16.02 -35.29 29.54
CA ARG A 21 -16.62 -36.47 28.90
C ARG A 21 -15.81 -37.74 29.19
N ALA A 22 -14.50 -37.62 29.38
CA ALA A 22 -13.63 -38.74 29.75
C ALA A 22 -13.89 -39.26 31.17
N GLU A 23 -14.56 -38.47 32.04
CA GLU A 23 -15.00 -38.93 33.36
C GLU A 23 -16.17 -39.93 33.32
N VAL A 24 -16.93 -39.94 32.22
CA VAL A 24 -18.18 -40.72 32.11
C VAL A 24 -18.20 -41.72 30.95
N VAL A 25 -17.28 -41.62 29.98
CA VAL A 25 -17.21 -42.50 28.81
C VAL A 25 -15.75 -42.78 28.45
N ASP A 26 -15.45 -44.03 28.09
CA ASP A 26 -14.14 -44.44 27.57
C ASP A 26 -14.00 -44.12 26.08
N TYR A 27 -12.84 -43.57 25.69
CA TYR A 27 -12.50 -43.23 24.31
C TYR A 27 -11.51 -44.23 23.72
N THR A 28 -11.62 -44.47 22.41
CA THR A 28 -10.59 -45.16 21.63
C THR A 28 -9.50 -44.20 21.17
N ALA A 29 -8.44 -44.71 20.54
CA ALA A 29 -7.39 -43.88 19.96
C ALA A 29 -7.98 -42.89 18.92
N PRO A 30 -7.52 -41.63 18.89
CA PRO A 30 -8.09 -40.61 18.00
C PRO A 30 -7.82 -40.96 16.54
N VAL A 31 -8.89 -41.15 15.76
CA VAL A 31 -8.83 -41.44 14.32
C VAL A 31 -8.64 -40.15 13.50
N VAL A 32 -9.20 -39.04 13.96
CA VAL A 32 -9.15 -37.72 13.30
C VAL A 32 -8.76 -36.67 14.35
N SER A 33 -7.79 -35.82 14.00
CA SER A 33 -7.40 -34.66 14.82
C SER A 33 -7.83 -33.38 14.09
N ASP A 34 -8.92 -32.78 14.57
CA ASP A 34 -9.41 -31.50 14.08
C ASP A 34 -9.00 -30.35 14.99
N PHE A 35 -8.66 -29.22 14.39
CA PHE A 35 -8.28 -28.01 15.10
C PHE A 35 -9.32 -26.92 14.83
N LEU A 36 -9.68 -26.19 15.88
CA LEU A 36 -10.54 -25.03 15.74
C LEU A 36 -9.83 -23.98 14.88
N ARG A 37 -10.46 -23.59 13.77
CA ARG A 37 -9.99 -22.50 12.90
C ARG A 37 -11.06 -21.44 12.80
N ILE A 38 -10.65 -20.18 12.86
CA ILE A 38 -11.55 -19.05 12.62
C ILE A 38 -11.69 -18.89 11.10
N LEU A 39 -12.90 -19.11 10.59
CA LEU A 39 -13.23 -18.84 9.20
C LEU A 39 -13.81 -17.43 9.11
N GLY A 40 -13.00 -16.49 8.61
CA GLY A 40 -13.45 -15.15 8.25
C GLY A 40 -13.94 -15.11 6.80
N GLY A 41 -14.98 -14.31 6.55
CA GLY A 41 -15.38 -14.00 5.17
C GLY A 41 -14.22 -13.35 4.42
N ARG A 42 -13.95 -13.79 3.19
CA ARG A 42 -12.99 -13.13 2.32
C ARG A 42 -13.58 -11.78 1.89
N GLY A 43 -13.21 -10.72 2.60
CA GLY A 43 -13.59 -9.36 2.24
C GLY A 43 -13.23 -9.05 0.78
N ARG A 44 -14.01 -8.18 0.13
CA ARG A 44 -13.64 -7.66 -1.19
C ARG A 44 -12.60 -6.57 -0.98
N PRO A 45 -11.49 -6.55 -1.74
CA PRO A 45 -10.59 -5.41 -1.72
C PRO A 45 -11.35 -4.20 -2.24
N GLU A 46 -11.60 -3.23 -1.38
CA GLU A 46 -12.14 -1.93 -1.78
C GLU A 46 -11.03 -1.20 -2.55
N VAL A 47 -11.23 -0.99 -3.84
CA VAL A 47 -10.29 -0.23 -4.66
C VAL A 47 -10.67 1.24 -4.54
N ASP A 48 -9.97 1.99 -3.70
CA ASP A 48 -10.13 3.44 -3.62
C ASP A 48 -9.23 4.13 -4.68
N PRO A 49 -9.79 4.70 -5.76
CA PRO A 49 -9.02 5.40 -6.78
C PRO A 49 -8.37 6.68 -6.25
N TRP A 50 -8.83 7.23 -5.13
CA TRP A 50 -8.28 8.42 -4.48
C TRP A 50 -7.33 8.08 -3.33
N GLY A 51 -7.02 6.78 -3.14
CA GLY A 51 -6.08 6.26 -2.15
C GLY A 51 -4.72 6.95 -2.16
N PHE A 52 -4.26 7.41 -3.34
CA PHE A 52 -2.97 8.06 -3.51
C PHE A 52 -2.88 9.46 -2.90
N LEU A 53 -4.02 10.10 -2.59
CA LEU A 53 -4.07 11.44 -1.97
C LEU A 53 -3.96 11.39 -0.44
N LEU A 54 -4.32 10.27 0.18
CA LEU A 54 -4.28 10.06 1.63
C LEU A 54 -2.91 10.20 2.32
N PRO A 55 -1.75 9.86 1.71
CA PRO A 55 -0.49 9.94 2.44
C PRO A 55 -0.04 11.39 2.72
N PHE A 56 -0.56 12.38 1.99
CA PHE A 56 -0.14 13.77 2.13
C PHE A 56 -1.32 14.72 2.35
N GLY A 57 -1.13 15.67 3.27
CA GLY A 57 -2.12 16.70 3.53
C GLY A 57 -2.30 17.68 2.35
N PRO A 58 -3.43 18.40 2.28
CA PRO A 58 -3.73 19.32 1.18
C PRO A 58 -2.66 20.42 1.03
N TYR A 59 -2.07 20.86 2.14
CA TYR A 59 -1.00 21.86 2.14
C TYR A 59 0.26 21.38 1.42
N VAL A 60 0.62 20.10 1.55
CA VAL A 60 1.80 19.52 0.89
C VAL A 60 1.59 19.50 -0.62
N TRP A 61 0.42 19.04 -1.07
CA TRP A 61 0.05 19.07 -2.48
C TRP A 61 0.08 20.48 -3.07
N CYS A 62 -0.51 21.46 -2.38
CA CYS A 62 -0.48 22.87 -2.79
C CYS A 62 0.97 23.40 -2.86
N SER A 63 1.82 23.04 -1.90
CA SER A 63 3.23 23.47 -1.90
C SER A 63 4.03 22.86 -3.05
N MET A 64 3.80 21.59 -3.40
CA MET A 64 4.43 20.94 -4.55
C MET A 64 4.03 21.58 -5.87
N LEU A 65 2.74 21.86 -6.05
CA LEU A 65 2.25 22.57 -7.25
C LEU A 65 2.85 23.98 -7.33
N CYS A 66 2.84 24.73 -6.23
CA CYS A 66 3.43 26.06 -6.17
C CYS A 66 4.93 26.05 -6.52
N ALA A 67 5.70 25.12 -5.95
CA ALA A 67 7.12 24.96 -6.25
C ALA A 67 7.36 24.64 -7.73
N LEU A 68 6.54 23.80 -8.34
CA LEU A 68 6.62 23.48 -9.76
C LEU A 68 6.38 24.72 -10.64
N PHE A 69 5.36 25.51 -10.31
CA PHE A 69 5.06 26.76 -11.01
C PHE A 69 6.22 27.77 -10.89
N LEU A 70 6.78 27.93 -9.69
CA LEU A 70 7.93 28.82 -9.48
C LEU A 70 9.16 28.38 -10.27
N LEU A 71 9.43 27.07 -10.34
CA LEU A 71 10.49 26.52 -11.17
C LEU A 71 10.28 26.82 -12.65
N MET A 72 9.07 26.61 -13.18
CA MET A 72 8.76 26.94 -14.57
C MET A 72 8.97 28.44 -14.85
N LEU A 73 8.45 29.31 -13.99
CA LEU A 73 8.59 30.77 -14.15
C LEU A 73 10.05 31.21 -14.12
N SER A 74 10.83 30.69 -13.16
CA SER A 74 12.26 31.01 -13.07
C SER A 74 13.04 30.51 -14.30
N ALA A 75 12.73 29.31 -14.80
CA ALA A 75 13.35 28.76 -16.01
C ALA A 75 13.01 29.59 -17.26
N HIS A 76 11.76 30.01 -17.42
CA HIS A 76 11.34 30.90 -18.51
C HIS A 76 12.04 32.25 -18.43
N PHE A 77 12.06 32.86 -17.24
CA PHE A 77 12.74 34.14 -17.05
C PHE A 77 14.25 34.04 -17.33
N LEU A 78 14.91 32.98 -16.88
CA LEU A 78 16.31 32.73 -17.18
C LEU A 78 16.55 32.52 -18.68
N ALA A 79 15.68 31.78 -19.36
CA ALA A 79 15.77 31.59 -20.81
C ALA A 79 15.60 32.91 -21.56
N ASP A 80 14.63 33.74 -21.16
CA ASP A 80 14.41 35.06 -21.75
C ASP A 80 15.58 36.01 -21.51
N CYS A 81 16.13 36.02 -20.29
CA CYS A 81 17.34 36.76 -19.96
C CYS A 81 18.54 36.28 -20.79
N PHE A 82 18.71 34.97 -20.94
CA PHE A 82 19.80 34.39 -21.72
C PHE A 82 19.68 34.72 -23.21
N ILE A 83 18.47 34.63 -23.78
CA ILE A 83 18.20 34.99 -25.18
C ILE A 83 18.42 36.48 -25.41
N ARG A 84 17.94 37.35 -24.50
CA ARG A 84 18.12 38.80 -24.60
C ARG A 84 19.58 39.21 -24.45
N ASN A 85 20.36 38.52 -23.61
CA ASN A 85 21.77 38.81 -23.39
C ASN A 85 22.69 38.11 -24.40
N ARG A 86 22.17 37.55 -25.51
CA ARG A 86 22.99 37.09 -26.64
C ARG A 86 23.56 38.34 -27.35
N PRO A 87 24.86 38.65 -27.22
CA PRO A 87 25.46 39.71 -28.03
C PRO A 87 25.29 39.39 -29.53
N SER A 88 24.88 40.39 -30.30
CA SER A 88 24.75 40.30 -31.75
C SER A 88 26.13 40.02 -32.38
N MET A 89 26.17 39.25 -33.47
CA MET A 89 27.40 38.95 -34.23
C MET A 89 28.18 40.23 -34.60
N ALA A 90 27.45 41.33 -34.83
CA ALA A 90 28.04 42.65 -35.09
C ALA A 90 28.90 43.17 -33.93
N THR A 91 28.56 42.85 -32.68
CA THR A 91 29.36 43.22 -31.49
C THR A 91 30.66 42.43 -31.45
N TYR A 92 30.64 41.13 -31.80
CA TYR A 92 31.86 40.33 -31.87
C TYR A 92 32.80 40.79 -32.98
N ILE A 93 32.28 41.11 -34.18
CA ILE A 93 33.09 41.61 -35.28
C ILE A 93 33.77 42.94 -34.91
N ARG A 94 33.07 43.83 -34.19
CA ARG A 94 33.66 45.10 -33.72
C ARG A 94 34.79 44.87 -32.72
N VAL A 95 34.62 43.94 -31.77
CA VAL A 95 35.66 43.61 -30.79
C VAL A 95 36.89 42.99 -31.47
N LEU A 96 36.70 42.11 -32.46
CA LEU A 96 37.80 41.48 -33.17
C LEU A 96 38.53 42.45 -34.12
N LEU A 97 37.82 43.38 -34.77
CA LEU A 97 38.45 44.40 -35.60
C LEU A 97 39.28 45.38 -34.75
N GLN A 98 38.83 45.70 -33.55
CA GLN A 98 39.56 46.59 -32.64
C GLN A 98 40.80 45.92 -32.00
N GLU A 99 40.90 44.59 -32.01
CA GLU A 99 42.10 43.87 -31.56
C GLU A 99 43.15 43.70 -32.68
N SER A 100 42.78 43.99 -33.93
CA SER A 100 43.66 43.86 -35.11
C SER A 100 44.35 45.15 -35.54
N GLU A 101 44.09 46.28 -34.85
CA GLU A 101 44.82 47.56 -34.96
C GLU A 101 45.80 47.72 -33.79
#